data_AF-A0A8T4ZEJ7-F1
#
_entry.id   AF-A0A8T4ZEJ7-F1
#
_cell.length_a   1.000
_cell.length_b   1.000
_cell.length_c   1.000
_cell.angle_alpha   90.00
_cell.angle_beta   90.00
_cell.angle_gamma   90.00
#
_symmetry.space_group_name_H-M   'P 1'
#
loop_
_entity.id
_entity.type
_entity.pdbx_description
1 polymer ?
#
loop_
_entity_poly.entity_id
_entity_poly.type
_entity_poly.pdbx_seq_one_letter_code
_entity_poly.pdbx_strand_id
1 'polypeptide(L)'
;MLTVVAKVMMRQGGGRIQNVASSAGKGEGSEGWGAYCASKAAVIMLTKVMAWELKPYGIWVNSLSPGATNTALLRKIVETEGAIIGMRRGLRM
;
A
#
# COMPACT_ATOMS: atom_id res chain seq x y z
N MET A 1 5.20 -18.62 3.39
CA MET A 1 6.26 -17.58 3.30
C MET A 1 6.46 -16.93 4.67
N LEU A 2 7.52 -17.28 5.43
CA LEU A 2 7.68 -16.82 6.82
C LEU A 2 8.67 -15.65 6.96
N THR A 3 8.14 -14.45 7.23
CA THR A 3 8.95 -13.27 7.57
C THR A 3 9.70 -13.49 8.89
N VAL A 4 10.79 -12.74 9.10
CA VAL A 4 11.59 -12.82 10.35
C VAL A 4 10.72 -12.61 11.59
N VAL A 5 9.78 -11.66 11.54
CA VAL A 5 8.88 -11.38 12.67
C VAL A 5 7.87 -12.50 12.91
N ALA A 6 7.37 -13.17 11.86
CA ALA A 6 6.43 -14.27 12.01
C ALA A 6 7.05 -15.42 12.82
N LYS A 7 8.33 -15.76 12.54
CA LYS A 7 9.06 -16.80 13.31
C LYS A 7 9.17 -16.47 14.79
N VAL A 8 9.35 -15.19 15.14
CA VAL A 8 9.40 -14.72 16.54
C VAL A 8 8.02 -14.82 17.19
N MET A 9 6.98 -14.31 16.53
CA MET A 9 5.60 -14.34 17.03
C MET A 9 5.09 -15.78 17.24
N MET A 10 5.47 -16.72 16.36
CA MET A 10 5.15 -18.14 16.54
C MET A 10 5.74 -18.70 17.84
N ARG A 11 7.00 -18.37 18.17
CA ARG A 11 7.64 -18.79 19.43
C ARG A 11 7.03 -18.10 20.65
N GLN A 12 6.47 -16.91 20.47
CA GLN A 12 5.78 -16.14 21.52
C GLN A 12 4.31 -16.56 21.71
N GLY A 13 3.79 -17.47 20.88
CA GLY A 13 2.41 -17.99 20.98
C GLY A 13 1.34 -17.19 20.23
N GLY A 14 1.73 -16.21 19.40
CA GLY A 14 0.79 -15.44 18.58
C GLY A 14 1.25 -14.00 18.34
N GLY A 15 0.44 -13.24 17.62
CA GLY A 15 0.77 -11.84 17.33
C GLY A 15 -0.20 -11.13 16.39
N ARG A 16 0.15 -9.88 16.05
CA ARG A 16 -0.59 -9.07 15.08
C ARG A 16 0.40 -8.37 14.15
N ILE A 17 0.18 -8.51 12.85
CA ILE A 17 0.96 -7.85 11.79
C ILE A 17 0.02 -6.90 11.04
N GLN A 18 0.41 -5.65 10.91
CA GLN A 18 -0.33 -4.63 10.18
C GLN A 18 0.53 -4.10 9.04
N ASN A 19 0.12 -4.41 7.81
CA ASN A 19 0.74 -3.85 6.61
C ASN A 19 0.05 -2.55 6.20
N VAL A 20 0.79 -1.67 5.51
CA VAL A 20 0.26 -0.42 4.96
C VAL A 20 0.37 -0.44 3.44
N ALA A 21 -0.78 -0.61 2.79
CA ALA A 21 -0.95 -0.55 1.35
C ALA A 21 -1.39 0.86 0.90
N SER A 22 -2.39 0.95 0.03
CA SER A 22 -3.03 2.19 -0.44
C SER A 22 -4.34 1.84 -1.14
N SER A 23 -5.32 2.75 -1.15
CA SER A 23 -6.53 2.59 -1.96
C SER A 23 -6.24 2.56 -3.46
N ALA A 24 -5.11 3.11 -3.90
CA ALA A 24 -4.59 2.93 -5.26
C ALA A 24 -4.39 1.44 -5.63
N GLY A 25 -4.03 0.60 -4.66
CA GLY A 25 -3.94 -0.85 -4.85
C GLY A 25 -5.29 -1.57 -4.97
N LYS A 26 -6.40 -0.83 -4.78
CA LYS A 26 -7.79 -1.30 -4.95
C LYS A 26 -8.47 -0.69 -6.18
N GLY A 27 -7.75 0.10 -6.98
CA GLY A 27 -8.26 0.73 -8.19
C GLY A 27 -8.47 2.24 -8.12
N GLU A 28 -8.21 2.89 -6.99
CA GLU A 28 -8.35 4.36 -6.84
C GLU A 28 -7.09 5.13 -7.29
N GLY A 29 -6.40 4.65 -8.32
CA GLY A 29 -5.20 5.30 -8.86
C GLY A 29 -5.49 6.18 -10.08
N SER A 30 -4.54 7.04 -10.44
CA SER A 30 -4.61 7.91 -11.62
C SER A 30 -3.69 7.43 -12.75
N GLU A 31 -3.84 8.02 -13.95
CA GLU A 31 -2.93 7.79 -15.07
C GLU A 31 -1.47 8.03 -14.64
N GLY A 32 -0.56 7.15 -15.06
CA GLY A 32 0.85 7.21 -14.68
C GLY A 32 1.20 6.55 -13.34
N TRP A 33 0.22 6.13 -12.54
CA TRP A 33 0.47 5.51 -11.23
C TRP A 33 0.58 3.98 -11.31
N GLY A 34 0.64 3.38 -12.50
CA GLY A 34 0.53 1.92 -12.70
C GLY A 34 1.47 1.09 -11.81
N ALA A 35 2.74 1.47 -11.73
CA ALA A 35 3.71 0.78 -10.86
C ALA A 35 3.36 0.91 -9.36
N TYR A 36 2.89 2.08 -8.94
CA TYR A 36 2.44 2.32 -7.56
C TYR A 36 1.21 1.48 -7.23
N CYS A 37 0.18 1.51 -8.09
CA CYS A 37 -1.03 0.70 -7.94
C CYS A 37 -0.70 -0.79 -7.88
N ALA A 38 0.13 -1.29 -8.81
CA ALA A 38 0.55 -2.69 -8.84
C ALA A 38 1.30 -3.10 -7.56
N SER A 39 2.26 -2.28 -7.11
CA SER A 39 3.00 -2.55 -5.88
C SER A 39 2.10 -2.60 -4.64
N LYS A 40 1.10 -1.71 -4.55
CA LYS A 40 0.18 -1.63 -3.41
C LYS A 40 -0.87 -2.75 -3.46
N ALA A 41 -1.31 -3.17 -4.65
CA ALA A 41 -2.11 -4.37 -4.84
C ALA A 41 -1.36 -5.64 -4.39
N ALA A 42 -0.06 -5.75 -4.72
CA ALA A 42 0.79 -6.85 -4.28
C ALA A 42 0.86 -6.94 -2.75
N VAL A 43 0.98 -5.82 -2.03
CA VAL A 43 0.94 -5.80 -0.56
C VAL A 43 -0.41 -6.28 -0.01
N ILE A 44 -1.53 -5.90 -0.64
CA ILE A 44 -2.86 -6.37 -0.24
C ILE A 44 -2.97 -7.88 -0.39
N MET A 45 -2.57 -8.42 -1.55
CA MET A 45 -2.64 -9.86 -1.81
C MET A 45 -1.68 -10.64 -0.89
N LEU A 46 -0.46 -10.13 -0.69
CA LEU A 46 0.50 -10.71 0.24
C LEU A 46 -0.07 -10.79 1.65
N THR A 47 -0.70 -9.71 2.13
CA THR A 47 -1.36 -9.69 3.44
C THR A 47 -2.42 -10.77 3.54
N LYS A 48 -3.24 -10.94 2.49
CA LYS A 48 -4.27 -11.98 2.46
C LYS A 48 -3.63 -13.36 2.57
N VAL A 49 -2.63 -13.68 1.76
CA VAL A 49 -1.92 -14.98 1.83
C VAL A 49 -1.32 -15.20 3.22
N MET A 50 -0.62 -14.21 3.77
CA MET A 50 -0.02 -14.30 5.11
C MET A 50 -1.06 -14.55 6.20
N ALA A 51 -2.25 -13.93 6.13
CA ALA A 51 -3.31 -14.18 7.09
C ALA A 51 -3.75 -15.65 7.11
N TRP A 52 -3.83 -16.30 5.94
CA TRP A 52 -4.14 -17.73 5.83
C TRP A 52 -3.00 -18.60 6.36
N GLU A 53 -1.77 -18.33 5.95
CA GLU A 53 -0.58 -19.11 6.36
C GLU A 53 -0.32 -19.01 7.86
N LEU A 54 -0.60 -17.85 8.48
CA LEU A 54 -0.24 -17.57 9.86
C LEU A 54 -1.37 -17.78 10.87
N LYS A 55 -2.61 -17.97 10.40
CA LYS A 55 -3.78 -18.26 11.25
C LYS A 55 -3.56 -19.43 12.22
N PRO A 56 -2.98 -20.58 11.83
CA PRO A 56 -2.76 -21.71 12.74
C PRO A 56 -1.85 -21.39 13.93
N TYR A 57 -1.04 -20.32 13.81
CA TYR A 57 -0.08 -19.90 14.83
C TYR A 57 -0.59 -18.75 15.70
N GLY A 58 -1.89 -18.43 15.63
CA GLY A 58 -2.47 -17.34 16.43
C GLY A 58 -2.02 -15.94 15.99
N ILE A 59 -1.52 -15.79 14.76
CA ILE A 59 -1.04 -14.50 14.24
C ILE A 59 -2.06 -13.92 13.27
N TRP A 60 -2.54 -12.71 13.59
CA TRP A 60 -3.50 -11.97 12.77
C TRP A 60 -2.77 -11.02 11.83
N VAL A 61 -3.10 -11.05 10.54
CA VAL A 61 -2.47 -10.18 9.54
C VAL A 61 -3.52 -9.37 8.80
N ASN A 62 -3.39 -8.05 8.83
CA ASN A 62 -4.29 -7.12 8.17
C ASN A 62 -3.54 -6.09 7.34
N SER A 63 -4.25 -5.42 6.43
CA SER A 63 -3.72 -4.34 5.60
C SER A 63 -4.59 -3.10 5.74
N LEU A 64 -3.94 -1.95 5.95
CA LEU A 64 -4.56 -0.63 5.87
C LEU A 64 -4.34 -0.07 4.48
N SER A 65 -5.38 0.48 3.86
CA SER A 65 -5.30 1.05 2.51
C SER A 65 -5.78 2.51 2.54
N PRO A 66 -4.92 3.47 2.92
CA PRO A 66 -5.29 4.87 2.95
C PRO A 66 -5.54 5.42 1.54
N GLY A 67 -6.50 6.34 1.45
CA GLY A 67 -6.68 7.23 0.29
C GLY A 67 -5.87 8.53 0.46
N ALA A 68 -6.36 9.62 -0.13
CA ALA A 68 -5.74 10.94 0.00
C ALA A 68 -5.59 11.33 1.49
N THR A 69 -4.36 11.29 1.99
CA THR A 69 -4.03 11.52 3.40
C THR A 69 -3.07 12.69 3.50
N ASN A 70 -3.34 13.65 4.39
CA ASN A 70 -2.52 14.86 4.56
C ASN A 70 -1.10 14.53 5.06
N THR A 71 -0.22 14.25 4.11
CA THR A 71 1.16 13.82 4.32
C THR A 71 2.05 14.51 3.29
N ALA A 72 3.37 14.47 3.49
CA ALA A 72 4.32 15.01 2.53
C ALA A 72 4.18 14.35 1.13
N LEU A 73 3.78 13.07 1.07
CA LEU A 73 3.52 12.37 -0.19
C LEU A 73 2.40 13.04 -0.97
N LEU A 74 1.26 13.30 -0.33
CA LEU A 74 0.12 13.96 -0.98
C LEU A 74 0.50 15.37 -1.45
N ARG A 75 1.19 16.16 -0.62
CA ARG A 75 1.65 17.51 -1.01
C ARG A 75 2.52 17.47 -2.26
N LYS A 76 3.48 16.55 -2.32
CA LYS A 76 4.36 16.38 -3.48
C LYS A 76 3.60 15.96 -4.75
N ILE A 77 2.61 15.08 -4.61
CA ILE A 77 1.73 14.69 -5.73
C ILE A 77 0.99 15.91 -6.27
N VAL A 78 0.34 16.68 -5.40
CA VAL A 78 -0.41 17.89 -5.77
C VAL A 78 0.49 18.94 -6.44
N GLU A 79 1.68 19.19 -5.90
CA GLU A 79 2.67 20.09 -6.49
C GLU A 79 3.10 19.63 -7.90
N THR A 80 3.40 18.33 -8.04
CA THR A 80 3.87 17.75 -9.31
C THR A 80 2.78 17.72 -10.36
N GLU A 81 1.57 17.27 -10.00
CA GLU A 81 0.42 17.24 -10.92
C GLU A 81 -0.04 18.65 -11.30
N GLY A 82 -0.04 19.59 -10.35
CA GLY A 82 -0.29 21.01 -10.61
C GLY A 82 0.69 21.59 -11.62
N ALA A 83 1.98 21.28 -11.48
CA ALA A 83 3.01 21.68 -12.44
C ALA A 83 2.82 21.06 -13.84
N ILE A 84 2.48 19.77 -13.91
CA ILE A 84 2.25 19.06 -15.18
C ILE A 84 1.00 19.60 -15.89
N ILE A 85 -0.09 19.85 -15.17
CA ILE A 85 -1.32 20.45 -15.73
C ILE A 85 -1.02 21.86 -16.26
N GLY A 86 -0.23 22.65 -15.51
CA GLY A 86 0.24 23.96 -15.95
C GLY A 86 1.01 23.91 -17.26
N MET A 87 1.98 22.99 -17.39
CA MET A 87 2.76 22.80 -18.62
C MET A 87 1.91 22.34 -19.80
N ARG A 88 1.00 21.37 -19.61
CA ARG A 88 0.11 20.87 -20.67
C ARG A 88 -0.86 21.93 -21.21
N ARG A 89 -1.25 22.91 -20.38
CA ARG A 89 -2.08 24.05 -20.82
C ARG A 89 -1.28 25.06 -21.63
N GLY A 90 0.00 25.29 -21.30
CA GLY A 90 0.89 26.18 -22.06
C GLY A 90 1.26 25.65 -23.45
N LEU A 91 1.25 24.34 -23.65
CA LEU A 91 1.58 23.70 -24.94
C LEU A 91 0.43 23.66 -25.97
N ARG A 92 -0.76 24.19 -25.64
CA ARG A 92 -1.93 24.26 -26.53
C ARG A 92 -2.15 25.63 -27.17
N MET A 93 -1.18 26.54 -27.10
CA MET A 93 -1.15 27.79 -27.88
C MET A 93 -0.18 27.68 -29.04
#